data_AF-A0A3S8ZUY6-F1
#
_entry.id   AF-A0A3S8ZUY6-F1
#
_cell.length_a   1.000
_cell.length_b   1.000
_cell.length_c   1.000
_cell.angle_alpha   90.00
_cell.angle_beta   90.00
_cell.angle_gamma   90.00
#
_symmetry.space_group_name_H-M   'P 1'
#
loop_
_entity.id
_entity.type
_entity.pdbx_description
1 polymer ?
#
loop_
_entity_poly.entity_id
_entity_poly.type
_entity_poly.pdbx_seq_one_letter_code
_entity_poly.pdbx_strand_id
1 'polypeptide(L)'
;MRLQLPWQHGRSDQPMTKKPHWRRITLYALLLMFLWPWLLKLDLLNKSGIALQIFIAAIYLNYLSFVFSIAQGQRLSKGISPAGAVCLFLFSNMLLIFMFAVGWQRFALFGPGGSCLPEPGFLDSLYFSTTTFATVGFGDFIPCNRSGKILLMAESLIGSTHFGIFITLIFSRVIYPPQAESQ
;
A
#
# COMPACT_ATOMS: atom_id res chain seq x y z
N MET A 1 -46.82 -29.96 49.61
CA MET A 1 -47.56 -28.77 49.16
C MET A 1 -46.64 -27.57 49.28
N ARG A 2 -45.97 -27.17 48.19
CA ARG A 2 -45.10 -25.98 48.15
C ARG A 2 -45.41 -25.25 46.84
N LEU A 3 -45.90 -24.02 47.00
CA LEU A 3 -46.56 -23.19 46.00
C LEU A 3 -45.61 -22.77 44.86
N GLN A 4 -46.13 -22.83 43.63
CA GLN A 4 -45.58 -22.13 42.48
C GLN A 4 -45.80 -20.62 42.65
N LEU A 5 -44.82 -19.80 42.28
CA LEU A 5 -45.00 -18.38 42.01
C LEU A 5 -44.41 -18.03 40.64
N PRO A 6 -44.95 -17.01 39.96
CA PRO A 6 -45.20 -17.03 38.53
C PRO A 6 -44.12 -16.29 37.77
N TRP A 7 -43.86 -16.80 36.56
CA TRP A 7 -43.06 -16.20 35.51
C TRP A 7 -43.42 -14.73 35.26
N GLN A 8 -42.56 -13.80 35.70
CA GLN A 8 -42.61 -12.42 35.27
C GLN A 8 -41.54 -12.13 34.20
N HIS A 9 -42.07 -12.06 32.98
CA HIS A 9 -41.76 -11.09 31.93
C HIS A 9 -40.34 -11.08 31.35
N GLY A 10 -40.29 -11.57 30.11
CA GLY A 10 -39.16 -11.38 29.22
C GLY A 10 -38.80 -9.91 29.07
N ARG A 11 -37.53 -9.61 29.33
CA ARG A 11 -36.85 -8.46 28.77
C ARG A 11 -35.81 -9.02 27.81
N SER A 12 -36.12 -8.94 26.52
CA SER A 12 -35.19 -9.27 25.45
C SER A 12 -34.09 -8.21 25.42
N ASP A 13 -33.09 -8.34 26.28
CA ASP A 13 -31.85 -7.57 26.19
C ASP A 13 -31.02 -8.17 25.05
N GLN A 14 -31.44 -7.90 23.81
CA GLN A 14 -30.58 -8.07 22.64
C GLN A 14 -29.41 -7.10 22.82
N PRO A 15 -28.16 -7.58 22.94
CA PRO A 15 -27.03 -6.66 23.04
C PRO A 15 -26.98 -5.86 21.74
N MET A 16 -27.10 -4.53 21.86
CA MET A 16 -26.90 -3.60 20.75
C MET A 16 -25.51 -3.80 20.16
N THR A 17 -25.41 -4.64 19.13
CA THR A 17 -24.18 -4.86 18.39
C THR A 17 -23.86 -3.58 17.62
N LYS A 18 -23.13 -2.67 18.26
CA LYS A 18 -22.58 -1.49 17.59
C LYS A 18 -21.72 -2.00 16.43
N LYS A 19 -22.21 -1.84 15.19
CA LYS A 19 -21.46 -2.24 14.00
C LYS A 19 -20.10 -1.54 14.05
N PRO A 20 -18.98 -2.28 13.95
CA PRO A 20 -17.66 -1.75 14.27
C PRO A 20 -17.28 -0.58 13.34
N HIS A 21 -16.93 0.56 13.95
CA HIS A 21 -16.39 1.76 13.29
C HIS A 21 -15.22 1.45 12.34
N TRP A 22 -14.46 0.38 12.63
CA TRP A 22 -13.28 -0.10 11.90
C TRP A 22 -13.49 -0.27 10.39
N ARG A 23 -14.70 -0.66 9.95
CA ARG A 23 -15.03 -0.84 8.52
C ARG A 23 -14.95 0.47 7.73
N ARG A 24 -15.21 1.62 8.39
CA ARG A 24 -15.10 2.95 7.78
C ARG A 24 -13.65 3.40 7.66
N ILE A 25 -12.78 3.03 8.61
CA ILE A 25 -11.35 3.38 8.59
C ILE A 25 -10.63 2.72 7.40
N THR A 26 -10.85 1.43 7.15
CA THR A 26 -10.25 0.72 6.00
C THR A 26 -10.68 1.35 4.67
N LEU A 27 -11.94 1.78 4.56
CA LEU A 27 -12.45 2.50 3.39
C LEU A 27 -11.81 3.90 3.26
N TYR A 28 -11.66 4.65 4.36
CA TYR A 28 -11.00 5.95 4.32
C TYR A 28 -9.50 5.86 3.98
N ALA A 29 -8.80 4.82 4.46
CA ALA A 29 -7.41 4.56 4.10
C ALA A 29 -7.25 4.22 2.60
N LEU A 30 -8.16 3.41 2.05
CA LEU A 30 -8.20 3.10 0.62
C LEU A 30 -8.63 4.32 -0.23
N LEU A 31 -9.50 5.20 0.27
CA LEU A 31 -9.87 6.44 -0.43
C LEU A 31 -8.72 7.46 -0.44
N LEU A 32 -8.02 7.63 0.69
CA LEU A 32 -6.81 8.46 0.77
C LEU A 32 -5.68 7.95 -0.15
N MET A 33 -5.59 6.63 -0.31
CA MET A 33 -4.66 5.96 -1.23
C MET A 33 -4.85 6.39 -2.70
N PHE A 34 -6.05 6.82 -3.09
CA PHE A 34 -6.41 7.21 -4.47
C PHE A 34 -6.65 8.71 -4.69
N LEU A 35 -6.79 9.50 -3.61
CA LEU A 35 -7.02 10.94 -3.73
C LEU A 35 -5.73 11.73 -4.01
N TRP A 36 -4.60 11.24 -3.52
CA TRP A 36 -3.34 11.97 -3.58
C TRP A 36 -2.74 12.17 -4.99
N PRO A 37 -2.89 11.26 -5.98
CA PRO A 37 -2.42 11.49 -7.35
C PRO A 37 -3.13 12.67 -8.03
N TRP A 38 -4.35 12.99 -7.60
CA TRP A 38 -5.11 14.14 -8.10
C TRP A 38 -4.64 15.46 -7.47
N LEU A 39 -4.14 15.44 -6.22
CA LEU A 39 -3.50 16.61 -5.60
C LEU A 39 -2.18 16.99 -6.27
N LEU A 40 -1.51 16.04 -6.94
CA LEU A 40 -0.30 16.28 -7.76
C LEU A 40 -0.59 16.98 -9.10
N LYS A 41 -1.87 17.19 -9.47
CA LYS A 41 -2.27 17.98 -10.65
C LYS A 41 -2.32 19.49 -10.39
N LEU A 42 -2.23 19.94 -9.13
CA LEU A 42 -1.96 21.34 -8.83
C LEU A 42 -0.50 21.58 -9.22
N ASP A 43 -0.17 22.68 -9.92
CA ASP A 43 1.18 23.11 -10.35
C ASP A 43 2.21 23.32 -9.21
N LEU A 44 2.04 22.61 -8.09
CA LEU A 44 2.88 22.61 -6.90
C LEU A 44 4.20 21.84 -7.08
N LEU A 45 4.31 20.95 -8.07
CA LEU A 45 5.55 20.22 -8.37
C LEU A 45 6.44 21.03 -9.34
N ASN A 46 6.91 22.19 -8.91
CA ASN A 46 8.09 22.81 -9.51
C ASN A 46 9.26 21.80 -9.42
N LYS A 47 10.22 21.82 -10.35
CA LYS A 47 11.46 20.99 -10.32
C LYS A 47 12.39 21.44 -9.19
N SER A 48 11.88 21.46 -7.96
CA SER A 48 12.56 21.85 -6.73
C SER A 48 12.82 20.60 -5.89
N GLY A 49 13.87 20.65 -5.07
CA GLY A 49 14.16 19.56 -4.13
C GLY A 49 13.03 19.32 -3.12
N ILE A 50 12.31 20.38 -2.72
CA ILE A 50 11.20 20.30 -1.77
C ILE A 50 10.01 19.53 -2.38
N ALA A 51 9.67 19.80 -3.64
CA ALA A 51 8.60 19.09 -4.33
C ALA A 51 8.87 17.57 -4.40
N LEU A 52 10.12 17.18 -4.65
CA LEU A 52 10.52 15.76 -4.63
C LEU A 52 10.36 15.16 -3.22
N GLN A 53 10.74 15.88 -2.16
CA GLN A 53 10.59 15.40 -0.79
C GLN A 53 9.13 15.22 -0.39
N ILE A 54 8.26 16.17 -0.75
CA ILE A 54 6.81 16.06 -0.52
C ILE A 54 6.24 14.87 -1.29
N PHE A 55 6.69 14.68 -2.54
CA PHE A 55 6.28 13.55 -3.36
C PHE A 55 6.68 12.20 -2.73
N ILE A 56 7.94 12.05 -2.30
CA ILE A 56 8.40 10.83 -1.61
C ILE A 56 7.62 10.62 -0.32
N ALA A 57 7.43 11.66 0.50
CA ALA A 57 6.66 11.56 1.75
C ALA A 57 5.23 11.08 1.48
N ALA A 58 4.59 11.56 0.41
CA ALA A 58 3.26 11.13 0.02
C ALA A 58 3.21 9.66 -0.43
N ILE A 59 4.22 9.16 -1.15
CA ILE A 59 4.36 7.71 -1.43
C ILE A 59 4.47 6.92 -0.13
N TYR A 60 5.30 7.36 0.82
CA TYR A 60 5.46 6.65 2.10
C TYR A 60 4.17 6.65 2.92
N LEU A 61 3.42 7.74 2.95
CA LEU A 61 2.11 7.79 3.60
C LEU A 61 1.09 6.86 2.94
N ASN A 62 1.09 6.79 1.60
CA ASN A 62 0.29 5.83 0.84
C ASN A 62 0.65 4.39 1.22
N TYR A 63 1.95 4.08 1.24
CA TYR A 63 2.45 2.77 1.60
C TYR A 63 2.11 2.39 3.05
N LEU A 64 2.31 3.28 4.02
CA LEU A 64 1.93 3.06 5.42
C LEU A 64 0.42 2.81 5.57
N SER A 65 -0.41 3.51 4.80
CA SER A 65 -1.86 3.30 4.77
C SER A 65 -2.21 1.89 4.26
N PHE A 66 -1.51 1.39 3.24
CA PHE A 66 -1.63 0.00 2.77
C PHE A 66 -1.21 -1.00 3.86
N VAL A 67 -0.04 -0.82 4.49
CA VAL A 67 0.45 -1.71 5.55
C VAL A 67 -0.54 -1.76 6.71
N PHE A 68 -1.06 -0.61 7.12
CA PHE A 68 -2.04 -0.51 8.20
C PHE A 68 -3.39 -1.16 7.82
N SER A 69 -3.83 -0.99 6.58
CA SER A 69 -5.04 -1.65 6.05
C SER A 69 -4.91 -3.18 6.11
N ILE A 70 -3.75 -3.73 5.75
CA ILE A 70 -3.46 -5.16 5.86
C ILE A 70 -3.42 -5.62 7.33
N ALA A 71 -2.69 -4.89 8.19
CA ALA A 71 -2.56 -5.21 9.61
C ALA A 71 -3.92 -5.20 10.33
N GLN A 72 -4.80 -4.25 10.00
CA GLN A 72 -6.18 -4.23 10.50
C GLN A 72 -7.05 -5.31 9.87
N GLY A 73 -6.89 -5.55 8.56
CA GLY A 73 -7.56 -6.59 7.79
C GLY A 73 -7.40 -7.99 8.37
N GLN A 74 -6.22 -8.27 8.92
CA GLN A 74 -5.92 -9.52 9.63
C GLN A 74 -6.58 -9.62 11.01
N ARG A 75 -6.89 -8.50 11.67
CA ARG A 75 -7.53 -8.46 13.01
C ARG A 75 -9.05 -8.56 12.97
N LEU A 76 -9.68 -8.46 11.80
CA LEU A 76 -11.13 -8.54 11.66
C LEU A 76 -11.63 -9.99 11.77
N SER A 77 -12.70 -10.21 12.54
CA SER A 77 -13.30 -11.54 12.80
C SER A 77 -13.76 -12.31 11.55
N LYS A 78 -14.03 -11.63 10.42
CA LYS A 78 -14.30 -12.28 9.12
C LYS A 78 -13.10 -12.37 8.19
N GLY A 79 -11.95 -11.79 8.57
CA GLY A 79 -10.71 -11.75 7.79
C GLY A 79 -10.84 -11.17 6.38
N ILE A 80 -9.71 -10.88 5.74
CA ILE A 80 -9.67 -10.71 4.27
C ILE A 80 -9.50 -12.10 3.66
N SER A 81 -10.26 -12.48 2.63
CA SER A 81 -10.05 -13.76 1.93
C SER A 81 -8.61 -13.84 1.37
N PRO A 82 -7.96 -15.02 1.34
CA PRO A 82 -6.60 -15.14 0.80
C PRO A 82 -6.47 -14.56 -0.61
N ALA A 83 -7.44 -14.84 -1.48
CA ALA A 83 -7.52 -14.28 -2.83
C ALA A 83 -7.61 -12.73 -2.81
N GLY A 84 -8.45 -12.15 -1.95
CA GLY A 84 -8.57 -10.71 -1.82
C GLY A 84 -7.28 -10.02 -1.37
N ALA A 85 -6.53 -10.65 -0.46
CA ALA A 85 -5.23 -10.13 -0.01
C ALA A 85 -4.19 -10.15 -1.14
N VAL A 86 -4.17 -11.21 -1.96
CA VAL A 86 -3.30 -11.30 -3.15
C VAL A 86 -3.69 -10.23 -4.18
N CYS A 87 -4.97 -10.07 -4.49
CA CYS A 87 -5.43 -9.03 -5.42
C CYS A 87 -5.06 -7.63 -4.95
N LEU A 88 -5.26 -7.32 -3.66
CA LEU A 88 -4.87 -6.03 -3.07
C LEU A 88 -3.35 -5.81 -3.14
N PHE A 89 -2.56 -6.84 -2.90
CA PHE A 89 -1.12 -6.77 -3.02
C PHE A 89 -0.68 -6.49 -4.46
N LEU A 90 -1.17 -7.25 -5.44
CA LEU A 90 -0.83 -7.04 -6.85
C LEU A 90 -1.22 -5.64 -7.33
N PHE A 91 -2.41 -5.19 -6.95
CA PHE A 91 -2.88 -3.86 -7.27
C PHE A 91 -2.03 -2.76 -6.61
N SER A 92 -1.63 -2.95 -5.35
CA SER A 92 -0.70 -2.06 -4.65
C SER A 92 0.67 -1.99 -5.32
N ASN A 93 1.20 -3.11 -5.82
CA ASN A 93 2.47 -3.12 -6.58
C ASN A 93 2.35 -2.27 -7.84
N MET A 94 1.30 -2.50 -8.65
CA MET A 94 1.07 -1.74 -9.88
C MET A 94 0.93 -0.25 -9.58
N LEU A 95 0.23 0.11 -8.51
CA LEU A 95 0.10 1.50 -8.09
C LEU A 95 1.45 2.09 -7.71
N LEU A 96 2.21 1.48 -6.79
CA LEU A 96 3.51 1.98 -6.33
C LEU A 96 4.50 2.15 -7.47
N ILE A 97 4.64 1.14 -8.34
CA ILE A 97 5.50 1.18 -9.52
C ILE A 97 5.10 2.34 -10.43
N PHE A 98 3.81 2.51 -10.70
CA PHE A 98 3.31 3.63 -11.50
C PHE A 98 3.62 4.99 -10.84
N MET A 99 3.47 5.11 -9.52
CA MET A 99 3.79 6.34 -8.78
C MET A 99 5.28 6.68 -8.92
N PHE A 100 6.16 5.72 -8.67
CA PHE A 100 7.60 5.92 -8.85
C PHE A 100 7.97 6.26 -10.30
N ALA A 101 7.37 5.60 -11.29
CA ALA A 101 7.56 5.90 -12.71
C ALA A 101 7.17 7.34 -13.07
N VAL A 102 6.08 7.85 -12.49
CA VAL A 102 5.70 9.26 -12.58
C VAL A 102 6.76 10.16 -11.92
N GLY A 103 7.27 9.78 -10.75
CA GLY A 103 8.36 10.51 -10.09
C GLY A 103 9.62 10.61 -10.95
N TRP A 104 10.08 9.49 -11.49
CA TRP A 104 11.24 9.42 -12.38
C TRP A 104 11.08 10.33 -13.61
N GLN A 105 9.92 10.29 -14.27
CA GLN A 105 9.64 11.11 -15.45
C GLN A 105 9.49 12.60 -15.10
N ARG A 106 8.69 12.93 -14.08
CA ARG A 106 8.33 14.32 -13.75
C ARG A 106 9.54 15.13 -13.29
N PHE A 107 10.44 14.51 -12.56
CA PHE A 107 11.64 15.18 -12.04
C PHE A 107 12.87 14.99 -12.94
N ALA A 108 12.77 14.23 -14.04
CA ALA A 108 13.87 13.94 -14.98
C ALA A 108 15.14 13.47 -14.24
N LEU A 109 15.00 12.42 -13.42
CA LEU A 109 16.04 11.99 -12.47
C LEU A 109 16.87 10.80 -12.95
N PHE A 110 16.53 10.20 -14.09
CA PHE A 110 17.17 9.01 -14.63
C PHE A 110 17.48 9.16 -16.12
N GLY A 111 18.38 8.33 -16.63
CA GLY A 111 18.83 8.35 -18.01
C GLY A 111 19.69 7.13 -18.34
N PRO A 112 20.08 6.97 -19.61
CA PRO A 112 20.91 5.85 -20.05
C PRO A 112 22.25 5.81 -19.34
N GLY A 113 22.73 4.60 -19.03
CA GLY A 113 24.03 4.34 -18.42
C GLY A 113 25.18 4.92 -19.24
N GLY A 114 25.86 5.94 -18.69
CA GLY A 114 27.05 6.56 -19.27
C GLY A 114 26.90 8.05 -19.58
N SER A 115 25.78 8.46 -20.18
CA SER A 115 25.57 9.85 -20.64
C SER A 115 24.40 10.56 -19.98
N CYS A 116 23.44 9.83 -19.38
CA CYS A 116 22.17 10.38 -18.88
C CYS A 116 21.33 11.13 -19.94
N LEU A 117 21.71 11.03 -21.21
CA LEU A 117 21.10 11.69 -22.34
C LEU A 117 21.03 10.71 -23.52
N PRO A 118 19.98 10.77 -24.35
CA PRO A 118 18.82 11.69 -24.25
C PRO A 118 17.89 11.35 -23.06
N GLU A 119 17.01 12.29 -22.71
CA GLU A 119 16.00 12.05 -21.66
C GLU A 119 15.08 10.89 -22.07
N PRO A 120 14.91 9.84 -21.22
CA PRO A 120 14.05 8.72 -21.55
C PRO A 120 12.56 9.06 -21.53
N GLY A 121 11.78 8.22 -22.21
CA GLY A 121 10.32 8.32 -22.24
C GLY A 121 9.66 7.69 -21.02
N PHE A 122 8.33 7.84 -20.92
CA PHE A 122 7.56 7.30 -19.81
C PHE A 122 7.56 5.76 -19.74
N LEU A 123 7.65 5.08 -20.88
CA LEU A 123 7.78 3.61 -20.88
C LEU A 123 9.12 3.18 -20.27
N ASP A 124 10.19 3.94 -20.53
CA ASP A 124 11.50 3.70 -19.91
C ASP A 124 11.45 3.98 -18.41
N SER A 125 10.70 4.99 -17.97
CA SER A 125 10.52 5.27 -16.54
C SER A 125 9.74 4.17 -15.82
N LEU A 126 8.72 3.60 -16.48
CA LEU A 126 7.97 2.45 -15.97
C LEU A 126 8.84 1.20 -15.89
N TYR A 127 9.67 0.96 -16.90
CA TYR A 127 10.64 -0.13 -16.91
C TYR A 127 11.69 0.03 -15.80
N PHE A 128 12.28 1.23 -15.68
CA PHE A 128 13.28 1.51 -14.65
C PHE A 128 12.71 1.40 -13.23
N SER A 129 11.50 1.92 -13.02
CA SER A 129 10.75 1.73 -11.77
C SER A 129 10.50 0.25 -11.48
N THR A 130 9.98 -0.50 -12.46
CA THR A 130 9.68 -1.94 -12.30
C THR A 130 10.93 -2.74 -11.91
N THR A 131 12.04 -2.52 -12.62
CA THR A 131 13.30 -3.25 -12.39
C THR A 131 13.97 -2.84 -11.07
N THR A 132 13.83 -1.59 -10.66
CA THR A 132 14.30 -1.09 -9.35
C THR A 132 13.46 -1.65 -8.20
N PHE A 133 12.13 -1.56 -8.30
CA PHE A 133 11.19 -2.06 -7.30
C PHE A 133 11.31 -3.58 -7.10
N ALA A 134 11.51 -4.31 -8.20
CA ALA A 134 11.77 -5.76 -8.17
C ALA A 134 13.21 -6.13 -7.79
N THR A 135 14.08 -5.14 -7.53
CA THR A 135 15.51 -5.34 -7.19
C THR A 135 16.33 -6.06 -8.27
N VAL A 136 15.87 -6.02 -9.53
CA VAL A 136 16.55 -6.63 -10.68
C VAL A 136 17.73 -5.76 -11.14
N GLY A 137 17.48 -4.47 -11.40
CA GLY A 137 18.51 -3.47 -11.71
C GLY A 137 19.48 -3.84 -12.84
N PHE A 138 19.01 -3.95 -14.09
CA PHE A 138 19.85 -4.29 -15.26
C PHE A 138 20.99 -3.31 -15.54
N GLY A 139 20.89 -2.05 -15.06
CA GLY A 139 21.95 -1.04 -15.15
C GLY A 139 22.03 -0.31 -16.49
N ASP A 140 21.09 -0.55 -17.38
CA ASP A 140 20.89 0.19 -18.63
C ASP A 140 20.38 1.62 -18.40
N PHE A 141 19.59 1.82 -17.35
CA PHE A 141 19.25 3.14 -16.81
C PHE A 141 19.81 3.35 -15.41
N ILE A 142 20.24 4.57 -15.11
CA ILE A 142 20.84 4.94 -13.82
C ILE A 142 20.27 6.27 -13.30
N PRO A 143 20.29 6.52 -11.97
CA PRO A 143 19.98 7.84 -11.43
C PRO A 143 21.08 8.85 -11.80
N CYS A 144 20.70 9.97 -12.39
CA CYS A 144 21.64 10.93 -12.99
C CYS A 144 22.19 11.98 -12.03
N ASN A 145 21.57 12.15 -10.86
CA ASN A 145 21.96 13.15 -9.88
C ASN A 145 21.65 12.70 -8.44
N ARG A 146 22.02 13.54 -7.46
CA ARG A 146 21.81 13.27 -6.03
C ARG A 146 20.33 13.03 -5.70
N SER A 147 19.43 13.80 -6.29
CA SER A 147 17.99 13.66 -6.10
C SER A 147 17.46 12.33 -6.65
N GLY A 148 17.96 11.90 -7.81
CA GLY A 148 17.67 10.57 -8.36
C GLY A 148 18.15 9.46 -7.45
N LYS A 149 19.34 9.57 -6.84
CA LYS A 149 19.81 8.60 -5.85
C LYS A 149 18.90 8.52 -4.62
N ILE A 150 18.36 9.65 -4.17
CA ILE A 150 17.39 9.68 -3.05
C ILE A 150 16.10 8.96 -3.43
N LEU A 151 15.56 9.20 -4.63
CA LEU A 151 14.36 8.53 -5.11
C LEU A 151 14.60 7.01 -5.27
N LEU A 152 15.77 6.61 -5.79
CA LEU A 152 16.18 5.22 -5.89
C LEU A 152 16.20 4.54 -4.51
N MET A 153 16.86 5.14 -3.51
CA MET A 153 16.92 4.58 -2.15
C MET A 153 15.51 4.44 -1.54
N ALA A 154 14.66 5.44 -1.75
CA ALA A 154 13.28 5.42 -1.29
C ALA A 154 12.47 4.30 -1.93
N GLU A 155 12.63 4.08 -3.24
CA GLU A 155 11.97 3.02 -4.01
C GLU A 155 12.45 1.63 -3.60
N SER A 156 13.77 1.41 -3.52
CA SER A 156 14.34 0.12 -3.09
C SER A 156 13.88 -0.28 -1.69
N LEU A 157 13.76 0.67 -0.75
CA LEU A 157 13.29 0.39 0.61
C LEU A 157 11.81 0.00 0.64
N ILE A 158 10.98 0.67 -0.16
CA ILE A 158 9.56 0.29 -0.26
C ILE A 158 9.45 -1.08 -0.93
N GLY A 159 10.10 -1.32 -2.07
CA GLY A 159 10.05 -2.60 -2.77
C GLY A 159 10.43 -3.78 -1.88
N SER A 160 11.59 -3.71 -1.23
CA SER A 160 12.07 -4.78 -0.33
C SER A 160 11.12 -5.07 0.83
N THR A 161 10.60 -4.03 1.51
CA THR A 161 9.64 -4.23 2.60
C THR A 161 8.28 -4.72 2.10
N HIS A 162 7.85 -4.31 0.90
CA HIS A 162 6.60 -4.76 0.28
C HIS A 162 6.63 -6.27 0.01
N PHE A 163 7.74 -6.77 -0.55
CA PHE A 163 7.97 -8.21 -0.73
C PHE A 163 8.00 -8.96 0.60
N GLY A 164 8.63 -8.42 1.65
CA GLY A 164 8.63 -9.03 2.99
C GLY A 164 7.23 -9.18 3.59
N ILE A 165 6.36 -8.17 3.41
CA ILE A 165 4.96 -8.22 3.84
C ILE A 165 4.20 -9.28 3.05
N PHE A 166 4.42 -9.39 1.74
CA PHE A 166 3.78 -10.44 0.92
C PHE A 166 4.11 -11.84 1.40
N ILE A 167 5.39 -12.13 1.64
CA ILE A 167 5.83 -13.42 2.17
C ILE A 167 5.14 -13.69 3.51
N THR A 168 5.17 -12.72 4.43
CA THR A 168 4.52 -12.84 5.73
C THR A 168 3.02 -13.11 5.60
N LEU A 169 2.33 -12.46 4.65
CA LEU A 169 0.91 -12.66 4.40
C LEU A 169 0.60 -14.07 3.92
N ILE A 170 1.36 -14.59 2.96
CA ILE A 170 1.16 -15.94 2.43
C ILE A 170 1.44 -16.99 3.51
N PHE A 171 2.59 -16.89 4.18
CA PHE A 171 2.98 -17.82 5.25
C PHE A 171 1.95 -17.87 6.38
N SER A 172 1.46 -16.70 6.81
CA SER A 172 0.43 -16.62 7.87
C SER A 172 -0.87 -17.32 7.50
N ARG A 173 -1.20 -17.45 6.20
CA ARG A 173 -2.44 -18.08 5.73
C ARG A 173 -2.28 -19.56 5.41
N VAL A 174 -1.10 -19.98 4.97
CA VAL A 174 -0.82 -21.38 4.63
C VAL A 174 -0.54 -22.20 5.90
N ILE A 175 0.25 -21.66 6.84
CA ILE A 175 0.72 -22.42 8.01
C ILE A 175 -0.28 -22.38 9.16
N TYR A 176 -0.97 -21.25 9.35
CA TYR A 176 -1.95 -21.06 10.43
C TYR A 176 -3.34 -20.76 9.86
N PRO A 177 -4.03 -21.75 9.26
CA PRO A 177 -5.39 -21.55 8.80
C PRO A 177 -6.29 -21.15 10.00
N PRO A 178 -7.20 -20.18 9.83
CA PRO A 178 -8.14 -19.81 10.87
C PRO A 178 -8.89 -21.06 11.32
N GLN A 179 -8.79 -21.42 12.60
CA GLN A 179 -9.60 -22.50 13.16
C GLN A 179 -11.06 -22.09 12.98
N ALA A 180 -11.79 -22.82 12.13
CA ALA A 180 -13.23 -22.68 12.08
C ALA A 180 -13.73 -23.02 13.48
N GLU A 181 -14.40 -22.08 14.15
CA GLU A 181 -15.08 -22.35 15.42
C GLU A 181 -15.98 -23.56 15.18
N SER A 182 -15.58 -24.70 15.74
CA SER A 182 -16.40 -25.89 15.83
C SER A 182 -17.54 -25.55 16.78
N GLN A 183 -18.65 -25.10 16.21
CA GLN A 183 -19.96 -25.13 16.86
C GLN A 183 -20.60 -26.50 16.62
#